data_AF-A0A924U8H4-F1
#
_entry.id   AF-A0A924U8H4-F1
#
_cell.length_a   1.000
_cell.length_b   1.000
_cell.length_c   1.000
_cell.angle_alpha   90.00
_cell.angle_beta   90.00
_cell.angle_gamma   90.00
#
_symmetry.space_group_name_H-M   'P 1'
#
loop_
_entity.id
_entity.type
_entity.pdbx_description
1 polymer ?
#
loop_
_entity_poly.entity_id
_entity_poly.type
_entity_poly.pdbx_seq_one_letter_code
_entity_poly.pdbx_strand_id
1 'polypeptide(L)' 'VLIIGNSVADAFNRLTYFERAAETYIRALQTGRPLRVLSDEVAEKTAQEWEAYPAFSTFHLNEIKALLDEEGATYAN' A
#
# COMPACT_ATOMS: atom_id res chain seq x y z
N VAL A 1 4.82 1.52 -13.60
CA VAL A 1 5.60 1.18 -12.40
C VAL A 1 5.73 -0.34 -12.31
N LEU A 2 6.87 -0.86 -11.84
CA LEU A 2 7.06 -2.29 -11.57
C LEU A 2 7.22 -2.46 -10.05
N ILE A 3 6.40 -3.31 -9.44
CA ILE A 3 6.47 -3.66 -8.02
C ILE A 3 6.89 -5.13 -7.88
N ILE A 4 7.86 -5.36 -7.00
CA ILE A 4 8.32 -6.70 -6.62
C ILE A 4 8.18 -6.87 -5.10
N GLY A 5 7.98 -8.12 -4.67
CA GLY A 5 7.86 -8.48 -3.26
C GLY A 5 8.30 -9.93 -3.04
N ASN A 6 8.58 -10.29 -1.79
CA ASN A 6 9.03 -11.63 -1.41
C ASN A 6 7.92 -12.69 -1.50
N SER A 7 6.67 -12.26 -1.67
CA SER A 7 5.50 -13.09 -1.90
C SER A 7 4.46 -12.32 -2.72
N VAL A 8 3.43 -13.01 -3.22
CA VAL A 8 2.28 -12.36 -3.87
C VAL A 8 1.65 -11.34 -2.93
N ALA A 9 1.46 -11.70 -1.66
CA ALA A 9 0.88 -10.81 -0.65
C ALA A 9 1.71 -9.54 -0.44
N ASP A 10 3.04 -9.67 -0.34
CA ASP A 10 3.96 -8.53 -0.20
C ASP A 10 3.92 -7.62 -1.43
N ALA A 11 3.93 -8.19 -2.65
CA ALA A 11 3.85 -7.42 -3.88
C ALA A 11 2.52 -6.65 -4.00
N PHE A 12 1.38 -7.28 -3.72
CA PHE A 12 0.08 -6.61 -3.71
C PHE A 12 0.01 -5.53 -2.64
N ASN A 13 0.54 -5.78 -1.45
CA ASN A 13 0.58 -4.79 -0.38
C ASN A 13 1.37 -3.54 -0.80
N ARG A 14 2.60 -3.71 -1.29
CA ARG A 14 3.45 -2.62 -1.77
C ARG A 14 2.79 -1.82 -2.89
N LEU A 15 2.14 -2.52 -3.83
CA LEU A 15 1.40 -1.88 -4.92
C LEU A 15 0.27 -0.99 -4.41
N THR A 16 -0.60 -1.51 -3.53
CA THR A 16 -1.73 -0.73 -3.00
C THR A 16 -1.29 0.54 -2.29
N TYR A 17 -0.24 0.46 -1.46
CA TYR A 17 0.25 1.65 -0.74
C TYR A 17 0.99 2.63 -1.65
N PHE A 18 1.68 2.14 -2.68
CA PHE A 18 2.26 3.01 -3.70
C PHE A 18 1.17 3.80 -4.44
N GLU A 19 0.12 3.12 -4.90
CA GLU A 19 -1.01 3.76 -5.59
C GLU A 19 -1.69 4.81 -4.69
N ARG A 20 -1.95 4.48 -3.41
CA ARG A 20 -2.51 5.44 -2.43
C ARG A 20 -1.59 6.66 -2.21
N ALA A 21 -0.28 6.45 -2.15
CA ALA A 21 0.69 7.53 -2.00
C ALA A 21 0.71 8.44 -3.24
N ALA A 22 0.71 7.85 -4.45
CA ALA A 22 0.66 8.58 -5.70
C ALA A 22 -0.64 9.40 -5.83
N GLU A 23 -1.79 8.78 -5.53
CA GLU A 23 -3.08 9.47 -5.49
C GLU A 23 -3.05 10.67 -4.54
N THR A 24 -2.59 10.46 -3.31
CA THR A 24 -2.47 11.53 -2.30
C THR A 24 -1.56 12.66 -2.77
N TYR A 25 -0.42 12.31 -3.37
CA TYR A 25 0.54 13.28 -3.88
C TYR A 25 -0.05 14.13 -5.01
N ILE A 26 -0.69 13.50 -6.00
CA ILE A 26 -1.33 14.21 -7.11
C ILE A 26 -2.48 15.10 -6.61
N ARG A 27 -3.33 14.61 -5.71
CA ARG A 27 -4.39 15.41 -5.08
C ARG A 27 -3.82 16.63 -4.36
N ALA A 28 -2.71 16.48 -3.63
CA ALA A 28 -2.06 17.60 -2.95
C ALA A 28 -1.51 18.63 -3.94
N LEU A 29 -0.84 18.19 -5.01
CA LEU A 29 -0.34 19.07 -6.07
C LEU A 29 -1.47 19.86 -6.75
N GLN A 30 -2.62 19.22 -7.00
CA GLN A 30 -3.80 19.87 -7.59
C GLN A 30 -4.33 21.05 -6.77
N THR A 31 -4.00 21.15 -5.48
CA THR A 31 -4.39 22.29 -4.64
C THR A 31 -3.59 23.56 -4.92
N GLY A 32 -2.44 23.47 -5.59
CA GLY A 32 -1.52 24.59 -5.84
C GLY A 32 -0.83 25.17 -4.59
N ARG A 33 -1.07 24.59 -3.40
CA ARG A 33 -0.44 25.03 -2.15
C ARG A 33 0.97 24.44 -2.03
N PRO A 34 1.91 25.14 -1.36
CA PRO A 34 3.21 24.56 -1.02
C PRO A 34 3.04 23.25 -0.23
N LEU A 35 3.72 22.19 -0.67
CA LEU A 35 3.68 20.90 0.00
C LEU A 35 4.44 20.97 1.32
N ARG A 36 3.84 20.42 2.38
CA ARG A 36 4.51 20.23 3.67
C ARG A 36 5.21 18.87 3.65
N VAL A 37 6.51 18.89 3.36
CA VAL A 37 7.35 17.68 3.32
C VAL A 37 7.63 17.21 4.74
N LEU A 38 7.48 15.90 4.98
CA LEU A 38 7.81 15.26 6.25
C LEU A 38 9.34 15.23 6.43
N SER A 39 9.84 15.32 7.66
CA SER A 39 11.28 15.16 7.90
C SER A 39 11.72 13.71 7.65
N ASP A 40 12.94 13.55 7.15
CA ASP A 40 13.53 12.23 6.86
C ASP A 40 13.55 11.32 8.09
N GLU A 41 13.82 11.87 9.28
CA GLU A 41 13.80 11.12 10.54
C GLU A 41 12.44 10.47 10.83
N VAL A 42 11.35 11.22 10.64
CA VAL A 42 10.01 10.69 10.91
C VAL A 42 9.60 9.71 9.80
N ALA A 43 9.96 10.00 8.55
CA ALA A 43 9.70 9.10 7.43
C ALA A 43 10.40 7.75 7.61
N GLU A 44 11.68 7.76 7.97
CA GLU A 44 12.47 6.55 8.22
C GLU A 44 11.93 5.75 9.41
N LYS A 45 11.59 6.43 10.51
CA LYS A 45 10.99 5.77 11.67
C LYS A 45 9.69 5.06 11.30
N THR A 46 8.80 5.71 10.54
CA THR A 46 7.57 5.08 10.07
C THR A 46 7.86 3.91 9.14
N ALA A 47 8.84 4.01 8.24
CA ALA A 47 9.23 2.90 7.36
C ALA A 47 9.67 1.66 8.18
N GLN A 48 10.52 1.85 9.19
CA GLN A 48 10.99 0.78 10.06
C GLN A 48 9.85 0.11 10.84
N GLU A 49 8.91 0.91 11.37
CA GLU A 49 7.72 0.38 12.07
C GLU A 49 6.86 -0.49 11.15
N TRP A 50 6.74 -0.11 9.87
CA TRP A 50 6.02 -0.90 8.86
C TRP A 50 6.75 -2.17 8.46
N GLU A 51 8.08 -2.12 8.29
CA GLU A 51 8.91 -3.29 7.97
C GLU A 51 8.91 -4.32 9.11
N ALA A 52 8.86 -3.85 10.35
CA ALA A 52 8.81 -4.70 11.54
C ALA A 52 7.43 -5.31 11.79
N TYR A 53 6.37 -4.88 11.09
CA TYR A 53 5.00 -5.31 11.37
C TYR A 53 4.72 -6.70 10.76
N PRO A 54 4.60 -7.77 11.57
CA PRO A 54 4.51 -9.13 11.05
C PRO A 54 3.15 -9.40 10.41
N ALA A 55 3.16 -10.23 9.35
CA ALA A 55 1.98 -10.77 8.67
C ALA A 55 1.00 -9.76 8.05
N PHE A 56 1.33 -8.47 8.04
CA PHE A 56 0.47 -7.42 7.52
C PHE A 56 0.04 -7.61 6.07
N SER A 57 1.00 -7.92 5.20
CA SER A 57 0.75 -8.15 3.78
C SER A 57 -0.18 -9.35 3.54
N THR A 58 -0.06 -10.40 4.35
CA THR A 58 -0.94 -11.58 4.31
C THR A 58 -2.36 -11.22 4.70
N PHE A 59 -2.55 -10.48 5.81
CA PHE A 59 -3.89 -10.04 6.22
C PHE A 59 -4.54 -9.18 5.14
N HIS A 60 -3.80 -8.23 4.57
CA HIS A 60 -4.31 -7.38 3.51
C HIS A 60 -4.72 -8.19 2.26
N LEU A 61 -3.93 -9.17 1.82
CA LEU A 61 -4.32 -10.02 0.69
C LEU A 61 -5.56 -10.88 1.02
N ASN A 62 -5.69 -11.37 2.25
CA ASN A 62 -6.86 -12.15 2.66
C ASN A 62 -8.14 -11.30 2.65
N GLU A 63 -8.08 -10.04 3.08
CA GLU A 63 -9.23 -9.13 2.98
C GLU A 63 -9.61 -8.84 1.53
N ILE A 64 -8.64 -8.65 0.64
CA ILE A 64 -8.92 -8.50 -0.81
C ILE A 64 -9.65 -9.73 -1.35
N LYS A 65 -9.19 -10.93 -0.98
CA LYS A 65 -9.83 -12.19 -1.38
C LYS A 65 -11.25 -12.32 -0.83
N ALA A 66 -11.45 -11.97 0.44
CA ALA A 66 -12.77 -12.01 1.07
C ALA A 66 -13.77 -11.07 0.36
N LEU A 67 -13.34 -9.87 -0.03
CA LEU A 67 -14.16 -8.95 -0.83
C LEU A 67 -14.51 -9.54 -2.21
N LEU A 68 -13.52 -10.13 -2.88
CA LEU A 68 -13.74 -10.78 -4.18
C LEU A 68 -14.68 -11.98 -4.07
N ASP A 69 -14.59 -12.75 -2.99
CA ASP A 69 -15.50 -13.86 -2.70
C ASP A 69 -16.94 -13.35 -2.48
N GLU A 70 -17.11 -12.23 -1.76
CA GLU A 70 -18.41 -11.56 -1.57
C GLU A 70 -19.00 -11.07 -2.90
N GLU A 71 -18.16 -10.54 -3.80
CA GLU A 71 -18.54 -10.10 -5.14
C GLU A 71 -18.80 -11.26 -6.13
N GLY A 72 -18.59 -12.52 -5.70
CA GLY A 72 -18.81 -13.71 -6.52
C GLY A 72 -17.73 -13.95 -7.58
N ALA A 73 -16.52 -13.47 -7.36
CA ALA A 73 -15.39 -13.65 -8.28
C ALA A 73 -14.96 -15.13 -8.36
N THR A 74 -14.53 -15.56 -9.54
CA THR A 74 -14.14 -16.95 -9.82
C THR A 74 -12.63 -17.21 -9.78
N TYR A 75 -11.87 -16.37 -9.06
CA TYR A 75 -10.39 -16.38 -9.07
C TYR A 75 -9.76 -17.64 -8.45
N ALA A 76 -10.53 -18.41 -7.67
CA ALA A 76 -10.08 -19.60 -6.94
C ALA A 76 -10.52 -20.94 -7.57
N ASN A 77 -11.19 -20.90 -8.73
CA ASN A 77 -11.73 -22.09 -9.43
C ASN A 77 -10.81 -22.64 -10.51
#